data_AF-A0A672N801-F1
#
_entry.id   AF-A0A672N801-F1
#
_cell.length_a   1.000
_cell.length_b   1.000
_cell.length_c   1.000
_cell.angle_alpha   90.00
_cell.angle_beta   90.00
_cell.angle_gamma   90.00
#
_symmetry.space_group_name_H-M   'P 1'
#
loop_
_entity.id
_entity.type
_entity.pdbx_description
1 polymer ?
#
loop_
_entity_poly.entity_id
_entity_poly.type
_entity_poly.pdbx_seq_one_letter_code
_entity_poly.pdbx_strand_id
1 'polypeptide(L)'
;MAVSIRGRPIRSIRMRGRNDSGEENVPLDLTRDPSENMREILQNVAKQQGVSNMRKLGHLNNFIKLLCNVGHSEEKFGFTYEEMILCLRLALLNEAKEVRAAGLRALRYLIRDSNILQKVLRLQVDYLISRCIDIQQSNEVERTQALRLVRKMITVNALLFPSSITNSLIAVGNDGRQERDRMVRACIAIICELALENPEIVAKRGGLSTILKNVIDCQLSRINEALMTTILHLLNHPHTRQYVRSDVELEV
;
A
#
# COMPACT_ATOMS: atom_id res chain seq x y z
N MET A 1 -22.55 -8.13 59.90
CA MET A 1 -21.21 -8.26 59.29
C MET A 1 -21.28 -9.32 58.20
N ALA A 2 -21.22 -8.93 56.94
CA ALA A 2 -21.08 -9.85 55.81
C ALA A 2 -20.20 -9.15 54.76
N VAL A 3 -18.95 -9.59 54.67
CA VAL A 3 -17.92 -9.02 53.79
C VAL A 3 -18.02 -9.67 52.41
N SER A 4 -18.05 -8.82 51.39
CA SER A 4 -17.96 -9.16 49.97
C SER A 4 -16.63 -9.81 49.62
N ILE A 5 -16.65 -10.93 48.89
CA ILE A 5 -15.57 -11.32 47.98
C ILE A 5 -16.20 -11.95 46.73
N ARG A 6 -16.52 -11.13 45.72
CA ARG A 6 -16.79 -11.60 44.36
C ARG A 6 -15.47 -11.64 43.61
N GLY A 7 -14.93 -12.85 43.43
CA GLY A 7 -13.73 -13.11 42.62
C GLY A 7 -13.94 -12.68 41.16
N ARG A 8 -12.99 -11.94 40.61
CA ARG A 8 -12.93 -11.60 39.18
C ARG A 8 -12.40 -12.81 38.40
N PRO A 9 -13.01 -13.21 37.27
CA PRO A 9 -12.35 -14.14 36.36
C PRO A 9 -11.29 -13.39 35.55
N ILE A 10 -10.06 -13.91 35.58
CA ILE A 10 -8.94 -13.49 34.75
C ILE A 10 -9.33 -13.74 33.29
N ARG A 11 -9.49 -12.67 32.50
CA ARG A 11 -9.68 -12.78 31.04
C ARG A 11 -8.40 -13.36 30.44
N SER A 12 -8.52 -14.58 29.91
CA SER A 12 -7.50 -15.17 29.06
C SER A 12 -7.25 -14.25 27.86
N ILE A 13 -6.02 -13.76 27.76
CA ILE A 13 -5.50 -13.11 26.56
C ILE A 13 -5.52 -14.17 25.47
N ARG A 14 -6.54 -14.14 24.60
CA ARG A 14 -6.51 -14.86 23.32
C ARG A 14 -5.40 -14.22 22.49
N MET A 15 -4.21 -14.82 22.56
CA MET A 15 -3.13 -14.59 21.61
C MET A 15 -3.71 -14.83 20.23
N ARG A 16 -3.89 -13.73 19.51
CA ARG A 16 -4.33 -13.69 18.11
C ARG A 16 -3.35 -14.56 17.33
N GLY A 17 -3.84 -15.69 16.83
CA GLY A 17 -3.05 -16.67 16.10
C GLY A 17 -2.21 -15.98 15.03
N ARG A 18 -0.89 -15.98 15.24
CA ARG A 18 0.04 -15.96 14.13
C ARG A 18 -0.26 -17.25 13.38
N ASN A 19 -0.84 -17.14 12.19
CA ASN A 19 -0.77 -18.21 11.21
C ASN A 19 0.71 -18.39 10.87
N ASP A 20 1.40 -19.16 11.70
CA ASP A 20 2.70 -19.72 11.42
C ASP A 20 2.45 -20.95 10.56
N SER A 21 2.00 -20.70 9.33
CA SER A 21 1.80 -21.75 8.33
C SER A 21 3.17 -22.20 7.87
N GLY A 22 3.69 -23.24 8.54
CA GLY A 22 4.94 -23.95 8.33
C GLY A 22 5.69 -23.55 7.07
N GLU A 23 6.55 -22.54 7.20
CA GLU A 23 7.41 -22.09 6.12
C GLU A 23 8.30 -23.26 5.67
N GLU A 24 8.11 -23.77 4.45
CA GLU A 24 9.24 -24.31 3.68
C GLU A 24 10.23 -23.15 3.54
N ASN A 25 11.03 -22.98 4.58
CA ASN A 25 11.94 -21.87 4.75
C ASN A 25 12.99 -21.99 3.65
N VAL A 26 12.86 -21.17 2.62
CA VAL A 26 13.93 -20.95 1.66
C VAL A 26 15.09 -20.37 2.49
N PRO A 27 16.19 -21.11 2.71
CA PRO A 27 17.27 -20.60 3.54
C PRO A 27 17.92 -19.41 2.84
N LEU A 28 18.40 -18.45 3.63
CA LEU A 28 19.19 -17.32 3.16
C LEU A 28 20.49 -17.29 3.94
N ASP A 29 21.59 -17.52 3.25
CA ASP A 29 22.93 -17.40 3.82
C ASP A 29 23.46 -15.98 3.56
N LEU A 30 23.45 -15.15 4.60
CA LEU A 30 23.93 -13.77 4.54
C LEU A 30 25.47 -13.65 4.53
N THR A 31 26.20 -14.76 4.68
CA THR A 31 27.66 -14.78 4.56
C THR A 31 28.12 -14.86 3.10
N ARG A 32 27.25 -15.33 2.20
CA ARG A 32 27.49 -15.37 0.76
C ARG A 32 27.45 -13.98 0.15
N ASP A 33 28.09 -13.85 -1.01
CA ASP A 33 28.09 -12.61 -1.77
C ASP A 33 26.64 -12.12 -2.05
N PRO A 34 26.30 -10.87 -1.71
CA PRO A 34 24.95 -10.35 -1.92
C PRO A 34 24.46 -10.42 -3.37
N SER A 35 25.37 -10.36 -4.34
CA SER A 35 24.98 -10.44 -5.76
C SER A 35 24.49 -11.83 -6.15
N GLU A 36 25.10 -12.89 -5.61
CA GLU A 36 24.64 -14.27 -5.81
C GLU A 36 23.27 -14.50 -5.16
N ASN A 37 23.12 -14.05 -3.92
CA ASN A 37 21.85 -14.13 -3.19
C ASN A 37 20.74 -13.39 -3.96
N MET A 38 21.02 -12.17 -4.44
CA MET A 38 20.08 -11.39 -5.23
C MET A 38 19.72 -12.12 -6.54
N ARG A 39 20.70 -12.65 -7.25
CA ARG A 39 20.49 -13.40 -8.50
C ARG A 39 19.56 -14.60 -8.29
N GLU A 40 19.83 -15.41 -7.27
CA GLU A 40 19.02 -16.59 -6.95
C GLU A 40 17.57 -16.20 -6.63
N ILE A 41 17.39 -15.16 -5.82
CA ILE A 41 16.08 -14.64 -5.43
C ILE A 41 15.31 -14.17 -6.66
N LEU A 42 15.89 -13.26 -7.46
CA LEU A 42 15.20 -12.67 -8.62
C LEU A 42 14.87 -13.72 -9.68
N GLN A 43 15.75 -14.68 -9.95
CA GLN A 43 15.49 -15.77 -10.88
C GLN A 43 14.31 -16.64 -10.43
N ASN A 44 14.25 -17.03 -9.15
CA ASN A 44 13.17 -17.88 -8.66
C ASN A 44 11.83 -17.15 -8.56
N VAL A 45 11.85 -15.83 -8.30
CA VAL A 45 10.64 -14.99 -8.36
C VAL A 45 10.13 -14.84 -9.79
N ALA A 46 11.02 -14.64 -10.77
CA ALA A 46 10.66 -14.40 -12.17
C ALA A 46 10.23 -15.66 -12.95
N LYS A 47 10.65 -16.85 -12.51
CA LYS A 47 10.28 -18.13 -13.17
C LYS A 47 8.77 -18.34 -13.20
N GLN A 48 8.20 -18.57 -14.39
CA GLN A 48 6.76 -18.86 -14.53
C GLN A 48 6.38 -20.25 -14.00
N GLN A 49 7.19 -21.27 -14.31
CA GLN A 49 6.97 -22.66 -13.92
C GLN A 49 8.17 -23.22 -13.13
N GLY A 50 7.96 -24.35 -12.44
CA GLY A 50 9.01 -25.06 -11.72
C GLY A 50 9.35 -24.51 -10.32
N VAL A 51 8.69 -23.44 -9.87
CA VAL A 51 8.83 -22.89 -8.51
C VAL A 51 7.44 -22.74 -7.89
N SER A 52 7.21 -23.37 -6.74
CA SER A 52 5.94 -23.27 -6.02
C SER A 52 5.68 -21.86 -5.50
N ASN A 53 4.41 -21.49 -5.34
CA ASN A 53 4.04 -20.17 -4.80
C ASN A 53 4.60 -19.93 -3.39
N MET A 54 4.69 -20.99 -2.58
CA MET A 54 5.29 -20.95 -1.25
C MET A 54 6.78 -20.61 -1.30
N ARG A 55 7.53 -21.23 -2.21
CA ARG A 55 8.95 -20.90 -2.41
C ARG A 55 9.13 -19.48 -2.96
N LYS A 56 8.29 -19.04 -3.90
CA LYS A 56 8.30 -17.64 -4.39
C LYS A 56 8.08 -16.64 -3.25
N LEU A 57 7.13 -16.92 -2.36
CA LEU A 57 6.90 -16.14 -1.14
C LEU A 57 8.16 -16.12 -0.25
N GLY A 58 8.80 -17.27 -0.03
CA GLY A 58 10.07 -17.36 0.70
C GLY A 58 11.18 -16.51 0.10
N HIS A 59 11.37 -16.56 -1.22
CA HIS A 59 12.35 -15.71 -1.92
C HIS A 59 12.02 -14.21 -1.81
N LEU A 60 10.75 -13.81 -1.91
CA LEU A 60 10.33 -12.40 -1.71
C LEU A 60 10.57 -11.92 -0.26
N ASN A 61 10.44 -12.81 0.72
CA ASN A 61 10.78 -12.50 2.10
C ASN A 61 12.29 -12.35 2.27
N ASN A 62 13.08 -13.22 1.64
CA ASN A 62 14.53 -13.16 1.64
C ASN A 62 15.06 -11.92 0.90
N PHE A 63 14.39 -11.47 -0.16
CA PHE A 63 14.69 -10.21 -0.83
C PHE A 63 14.70 -9.05 0.17
N ILE A 64 13.64 -8.94 0.99
CA ILE A 64 13.52 -7.88 2.00
C ILE A 64 14.60 -8.03 3.07
N LYS A 65 14.85 -9.26 3.56
CA LYS A 65 15.91 -9.52 4.56
C LYS A 65 17.28 -9.09 4.03
N LEU A 66 17.60 -9.44 2.79
CA LEU A 66 18.85 -9.09 2.13
C LEU A 66 18.98 -7.58 1.93
N LEU A 67 17.91 -6.92 1.45
CA LEU A 67 17.87 -5.47 1.25
C LEU A 67 18.10 -4.71 2.58
N CYS A 68 17.47 -5.16 3.66
CA CYS A 68 17.66 -4.59 5.00
C CYS A 68 19.08 -4.80 5.55
N ASN A 69 19.72 -5.94 5.24
CA ASN A 69 21.06 -6.27 5.72
C ASN A 69 22.16 -5.49 4.97
N VAL A 70 22.09 -5.45 3.65
CA VAL A 70 23.14 -4.90 2.77
C VAL A 70 22.96 -3.40 2.54
N GLY A 71 21.72 -2.91 2.69
CA GLY A 71 21.31 -1.56 2.33
C GLY A 71 21.01 -1.42 0.84
N HIS A 72 20.64 -0.22 0.43
CA HIS A 72 20.30 0.08 -0.96
C HIS A 72 21.59 0.40 -1.74
N SER A 73 22.13 -0.57 -2.47
CA SER A 73 23.34 -0.40 -3.31
C SER A 73 23.30 -1.32 -4.53
N GLU A 74 23.18 -0.73 -5.73
CA GLU A 74 23.22 -1.48 -7.00
C GLU A 74 24.56 -2.21 -7.17
N GLU A 75 25.68 -1.56 -6.84
CA GLU A 75 27.03 -2.14 -6.90
C GLU A 75 27.15 -3.44 -6.09
N LYS A 76 26.70 -3.43 -4.82
CA LYS A 76 26.77 -4.62 -3.96
C LYS A 76 25.84 -5.73 -4.43
N PHE A 77 24.69 -5.38 -5.00
CA PHE A 77 23.77 -6.38 -5.53
C PHE A 77 24.15 -6.89 -6.92
N GLY A 78 25.00 -6.18 -7.66
CA GLY A 78 25.32 -6.52 -9.05
C GLY A 78 24.11 -6.45 -9.99
N PHE A 79 23.08 -5.68 -9.62
CA PHE A 79 21.87 -5.46 -10.40
C PHE A 79 21.43 -4.00 -10.27
N THR A 80 20.87 -3.46 -11.35
CA THR A 80 20.20 -2.17 -11.34
C THR A 80 18.83 -2.27 -10.65
N TYR A 81 18.34 -1.15 -10.15
CA TYR A 81 16.98 -1.07 -9.62
C TYR A 81 15.94 -1.38 -10.70
N GLU A 82 16.16 -0.99 -11.97
CA GLU A 82 15.26 -1.37 -13.06
C GLU A 82 15.12 -2.90 -13.19
N GLU A 83 16.23 -3.65 -13.18
CA GLU A 83 16.19 -5.11 -13.26
C GLU A 83 15.46 -5.73 -12.08
N MET A 84 15.72 -5.24 -10.86
CA MET A 84 15.00 -5.69 -9.66
C MET A 84 13.49 -5.44 -9.78
N ILE A 85 13.08 -4.25 -10.24
CA ILE A 85 11.67 -3.87 -10.41
C ILE A 85 11.01 -4.75 -11.48
N LEU A 86 11.70 -5.02 -12.60
CA LEU A 86 11.21 -5.88 -13.68
C LEU A 86 10.93 -7.31 -13.20
N CYS A 87 11.73 -7.85 -12.29
CA CYS A 87 11.46 -9.15 -11.68
C CYS A 87 10.35 -9.09 -10.63
N LEU A 88 10.35 -8.07 -9.76
CA LEU A 88 9.34 -7.94 -8.70
C LEU A 88 7.93 -7.70 -9.23
N ARG A 89 7.77 -6.97 -10.35
CA ARG A 89 6.44 -6.73 -10.94
C ARG A 89 5.76 -8.02 -11.40
N LEU A 90 6.53 -9.06 -11.76
CA LEU A 90 5.98 -10.37 -12.13
C LEU A 90 5.29 -11.05 -10.96
N ALA A 91 5.73 -10.79 -9.71
CA ALA A 91 5.06 -11.30 -8.52
C ALA A 91 3.64 -10.73 -8.37
N LEU A 92 3.38 -9.52 -8.87
CA LEU A 92 2.05 -8.88 -8.85
C LEU A 92 1.07 -9.51 -9.86
N LEU A 93 1.58 -10.27 -10.82
CA LEU A 93 0.79 -11.00 -11.81
C LEU A 93 0.52 -12.45 -11.39
N ASN A 94 1.06 -12.91 -10.26
CA ASN A 94 0.87 -14.28 -9.80
C ASN A 94 -0.58 -14.51 -9.34
N GLU A 95 -1.13 -15.70 -9.58
CA GLU A 95 -2.48 -16.09 -9.16
C GLU A 95 -2.65 -16.17 -7.63
N ALA A 96 -1.58 -16.49 -6.90
CA ALA A 96 -1.59 -16.55 -5.45
C ALA A 96 -1.53 -15.14 -4.83
N LYS A 97 -2.59 -14.78 -4.08
CA LYS A 97 -2.70 -13.50 -3.36
C LYS A 97 -1.57 -13.27 -2.35
N GLU A 98 -1.04 -14.34 -1.76
CA GLU A 98 0.09 -14.32 -0.82
C GLU A 98 1.38 -13.86 -1.51
N VAL A 99 1.62 -14.32 -2.75
CA VAL A 99 2.78 -13.92 -3.56
C VAL A 99 2.63 -12.47 -4.00
N ARG A 100 1.44 -12.05 -4.44
CA ARG A 100 1.17 -10.64 -4.78
C ARG A 100 1.37 -9.71 -3.59
N ALA A 101 0.85 -10.08 -2.42
CA ALA A 101 1.04 -9.33 -1.18
C ALA A 101 2.53 -9.19 -0.81
N ALA A 102 3.32 -10.26 -0.97
CA ALA A 102 4.76 -10.22 -0.72
C ALA A 102 5.51 -9.39 -1.77
N GLY A 103 5.08 -9.40 -3.03
CA GLY A 103 5.62 -8.54 -4.09
C GLY A 103 5.39 -7.06 -3.80
N LEU A 104 4.16 -6.69 -3.43
CA LEU A 104 3.82 -5.32 -2.99
C LEU A 104 4.65 -4.90 -1.79
N ARG A 105 4.86 -5.81 -0.83
CA ARG A 105 5.72 -5.57 0.33
C ARG A 105 7.17 -5.35 -0.09
N ALA A 106 7.73 -6.20 -0.96
CA ALA A 106 9.10 -6.08 -1.45
C ALA A 106 9.32 -4.74 -2.17
N LEU A 107 8.40 -4.35 -3.06
CA LEU A 107 8.42 -3.03 -3.71
C LEU A 107 8.40 -1.88 -2.69
N ARG A 108 7.61 -1.99 -1.61
CA ARG A 108 7.57 -0.95 -0.56
C ARG A 108 8.92 -0.78 0.14
N TYR A 109 9.64 -1.87 0.38
CA TYR A 109 10.98 -1.79 0.97
C TYR A 109 12.02 -1.29 -0.04
N LEU A 110 11.84 -1.56 -1.33
CA LEU A 110 12.73 -1.07 -2.38
C LEU A 110 12.62 0.45 -2.61
N ILE A 111 11.40 1.00 -2.61
CA ILE A 111 11.15 2.42 -2.85
C ILE A 111 11.59 3.24 -1.62
N ARG A 112 12.82 3.75 -1.67
CA ARG A 112 13.40 4.58 -0.62
C ARG A 112 13.37 6.07 -0.92
N ASP A 113 13.58 6.43 -2.18
CA ASP A 113 13.77 7.80 -2.65
C ASP A 113 13.03 8.06 -3.98
N SER A 114 13.05 9.34 -4.41
CA SER A 114 12.40 9.77 -5.65
C SER A 114 12.97 9.11 -6.90
N ASN A 115 14.27 8.78 -6.93
CA ASN A 115 14.91 8.17 -8.10
C ASN A 115 14.36 6.75 -8.33
N ILE A 116 14.29 5.92 -7.28
CA ILE A 116 13.70 4.59 -7.38
C ILE A 116 12.22 4.67 -7.73
N LEU A 117 11.47 5.60 -7.11
CA LEU A 117 10.06 5.82 -7.43
C LEU A 117 9.85 6.16 -8.91
N GLN A 118 10.66 7.07 -9.48
CA GLN A 118 10.59 7.40 -10.91
C GLN A 118 10.84 6.19 -11.81
N LYS A 119 11.79 5.32 -11.45
CA LYS A 119 12.03 4.06 -12.19
C LYS A 119 10.81 3.13 -12.14
N VAL A 120 10.18 2.98 -10.97
CA VAL A 120 8.94 2.20 -10.81
C VAL A 120 7.81 2.72 -11.71
N LEU A 121 7.62 4.04 -11.75
CA LEU A 121 6.60 4.68 -12.57
C LEU A 121 6.92 4.61 -14.07
N ARG A 122 8.20 4.76 -14.46
CA ARG A 122 8.65 4.61 -15.84
C ARG A 122 8.37 3.21 -16.38
N LEU A 123 8.50 2.19 -15.53
CA LEU A 123 8.20 0.80 -15.84
C LEU A 123 6.71 0.43 -15.73
N GLN A 124 5.84 1.43 -15.53
CA GLN A 124 4.37 1.33 -15.51
C GLN A 124 3.84 0.32 -14.47
N VAL A 125 4.54 0.19 -13.33
CA VAL A 125 4.14 -0.72 -12.26
C VAL A 125 2.89 -0.20 -11.52
N ASP A 126 2.59 1.09 -11.63
CA ASP A 126 1.42 1.74 -11.06
C ASP A 126 0.09 1.11 -11.54
N TYR A 127 0.00 0.64 -12.78
CA TYR A 127 -1.18 -0.08 -13.27
C TYR A 127 -1.40 -1.41 -12.54
N LEU A 128 -0.31 -2.13 -12.22
CA LEU A 128 -0.39 -3.38 -11.48
C LEU A 128 -0.76 -3.13 -10.01
N ILE A 129 -0.26 -2.04 -9.43
CA ILE A 129 -0.63 -1.62 -8.08
C ILE A 129 -2.12 -1.25 -8.02
N SER A 130 -2.62 -0.49 -9.00
CA SER A 130 -4.04 -0.15 -9.16
C SER A 130 -4.92 -1.41 -9.21
N ARG A 131 -4.54 -2.39 -10.05
CA ARG A 131 -5.23 -3.69 -10.13
C ARG A 131 -5.30 -4.40 -8.77
N CYS A 132 -4.21 -4.39 -8.00
CA CYS A 132 -4.16 -4.99 -6.67
C CYS A 132 -5.03 -4.26 -5.62
N ILE A 133 -5.43 -3.01 -5.87
CA ILE A 133 -6.32 -2.24 -4.99
C ILE A 133 -7.79 -2.51 -5.33
N ASP A 134 -8.13 -2.52 -6.62
CA ASP A 134 -9.52 -2.60 -7.09
C ASP A 134 -10.12 -4.00 -6.98
N ILE A 135 -9.34 -5.05 -7.23
CA ILE A 135 -9.88 -6.41 -7.28
C ILE A 135 -10.16 -6.93 -5.85
N GLN A 136 -11.45 -7.02 -5.50
CA GLN A 136 -11.93 -7.64 -4.27
C GLN A 136 -12.18 -9.14 -4.46
N GLN A 137 -11.19 -9.97 -4.13
CA GLN A 137 -11.24 -11.44 -4.26
C GLN A 137 -10.74 -12.16 -3.00
N SER A 138 -11.36 -11.89 -1.84
CA SER A 138 -10.95 -12.46 -0.54
C SER A 138 -9.46 -12.22 -0.20
N ASN A 139 -8.94 -11.08 -0.66
CA ASN A 139 -7.51 -10.71 -0.69
C ASN A 139 -7.20 -9.46 0.16
N GLU A 140 -7.88 -9.31 1.30
CA GLU A 140 -7.72 -8.19 2.24
C GLU A 140 -6.25 -7.88 2.60
N VAL A 141 -5.42 -8.92 2.77
CA VAL A 141 -4.00 -8.77 3.11
C VAL A 141 -3.19 -8.17 1.95
N GLU A 142 -3.47 -8.59 0.71
CA GLU A 142 -2.87 -8.04 -0.51
C GLU A 142 -3.22 -6.56 -0.65
N ARG A 143 -4.52 -6.24 -0.58
CA ARG A 143 -5.02 -4.86 -0.65
C ARG A 143 -4.41 -3.98 0.45
N THR A 144 -4.25 -4.52 1.66
CA THR A 144 -3.56 -3.82 2.76
C THR A 144 -2.09 -3.53 2.42
N GLN A 145 -1.35 -4.45 1.78
CA GLN A 145 0.02 -4.17 1.37
C GLN A 145 0.07 -3.12 0.24
N ALA A 146 -0.89 -3.13 -0.69
CA ALA A 146 -1.00 -2.14 -1.75
C ALA A 146 -1.22 -0.73 -1.16
N LEU A 147 -2.18 -0.56 -0.26
CA LEU A 147 -2.44 0.74 0.38
C LEU A 147 -1.24 1.23 1.20
N ARG A 148 -0.49 0.34 1.86
CA ARG A 148 0.76 0.70 2.55
C ARG A 148 1.87 1.10 1.59
N LEU A 149 1.98 0.44 0.43
CA LEU A 149 2.92 0.83 -0.63
C LEU A 149 2.56 2.21 -1.17
N VAL A 150 1.28 2.45 -1.44
CA VAL A 150 0.78 3.75 -1.89
C VAL A 150 1.10 4.88 -0.91
N ARG A 151 0.85 4.70 0.39
CA ARG A 151 1.24 5.69 1.41
C ARG A 151 2.75 5.95 1.44
N LYS A 152 3.56 4.90 1.23
CA LYS A 152 5.01 5.05 1.11
C LYS A 152 5.39 5.88 -0.12
N MET A 153 4.72 5.70 -1.27
CA MET A 153 4.95 6.53 -2.46
C MET A 153 4.64 8.00 -2.21
N ILE A 154 3.52 8.32 -1.54
CA ILE A 154 3.18 9.70 -1.13
C ILE A 154 4.27 10.28 -0.24
N THR A 155 4.70 9.53 0.78
CA THR A 155 5.76 9.97 1.71
C THR A 155 7.10 10.20 1.01
N VAL A 156 7.40 9.44 -0.05
CA VAL A 156 8.66 9.58 -0.80
C VAL A 156 8.61 10.77 -1.74
N ASN A 157 7.52 10.92 -2.52
CA ASN A 157 7.29 12.08 -3.37
C ASN A 157 5.84 12.11 -3.88
N ALA A 158 4.99 12.92 -3.25
CA ALA A 158 3.59 13.09 -3.64
C ALA A 158 3.40 13.78 -5.00
N LEU A 159 4.37 14.57 -5.47
CA LEU A 159 4.27 15.29 -6.76
C LEU A 159 4.37 14.33 -7.96
N LEU A 160 5.01 13.18 -7.78
CA LEU A 160 5.12 12.13 -8.80
C LEU A 160 3.95 11.14 -8.77
N PHE A 161 2.95 11.35 -7.92
CA PHE A 161 1.92 10.36 -7.68
C PHE A 161 1.08 10.09 -8.95
N PRO A 162 0.88 8.82 -9.35
CA PRO A 162 0.27 8.51 -10.64
C PRO A 162 -1.26 8.58 -10.61
N SER A 163 -1.84 9.05 -11.71
CA SER A 163 -3.30 9.14 -11.87
C SER A 163 -4.03 7.79 -11.84
N SER A 164 -3.37 6.71 -12.24
CA SER A 164 -3.91 5.35 -12.21
C SER A 164 -4.32 4.94 -10.78
N ILE A 165 -3.40 5.09 -9.83
CA ILE A 165 -3.64 4.80 -8.42
C ILE A 165 -4.63 5.80 -7.82
N THR A 166 -4.54 7.09 -8.17
CA THR A 166 -5.54 8.09 -7.72
C THR A 166 -6.96 7.69 -8.12
N ASN A 167 -7.17 7.30 -9.38
CA ASN A 167 -8.47 6.87 -9.88
C ASN A 167 -8.99 5.62 -9.17
N SER A 168 -8.12 4.63 -8.92
CA SER A 168 -8.47 3.41 -8.18
C SER A 168 -8.90 3.71 -6.74
N LEU A 169 -8.15 4.56 -6.02
CA LEU A 169 -8.54 4.98 -4.67
C LEU A 169 -9.90 5.70 -4.66
N ILE A 170 -10.13 6.59 -5.64
CA ILE A 170 -11.37 7.35 -5.78
C ILE A 170 -12.55 6.43 -6.10
N ALA A 171 -12.37 5.46 -6.99
CA ALA A 171 -13.38 4.47 -7.34
C ALA A 171 -13.81 3.67 -6.10
N VAL A 172 -12.85 3.12 -5.34
CA VAL A 172 -13.13 2.43 -4.07
C VAL A 172 -13.81 3.38 -3.06
N GLY A 173 -13.41 4.64 -3.01
CA GLY A 173 -13.99 5.65 -2.12
C GLY A 173 -15.43 6.04 -2.44
N ASN A 174 -15.81 6.04 -3.72
CA ASN A 174 -17.16 6.39 -4.17
C ASN A 174 -18.13 5.21 -4.03
N ASP A 175 -17.81 4.07 -4.63
CA ASP A 175 -18.78 2.98 -4.81
C ASP A 175 -18.64 1.88 -3.75
N GLY A 176 -17.49 1.81 -3.06
CA GLY A 176 -17.19 0.74 -2.12
C GLY A 176 -18.14 0.63 -0.93
N ARG A 177 -18.87 1.71 -0.56
CA ARG A 177 -19.92 1.61 0.49
C ARG A 177 -21.08 0.72 0.05
N GLN A 178 -21.54 0.89 -1.19
CA GLN A 178 -22.61 0.09 -1.77
C GLN A 178 -22.19 -1.38 -1.89
N GLU A 179 -20.92 -1.61 -2.23
CA GLU A 179 -20.32 -2.94 -2.36
C GLU A 179 -19.90 -3.58 -1.01
N ARG A 180 -20.12 -2.88 0.11
CA ARG A 180 -19.71 -3.29 1.47
C ARG A 180 -18.20 -3.54 1.58
N ASP A 181 -17.40 -2.80 0.82
CA ASP A 181 -15.95 -2.84 0.86
C ASP A 181 -15.42 -2.27 2.20
N ARG A 182 -14.56 -3.04 2.86
CA ARG A 182 -13.95 -2.68 4.15
C ARG A 182 -12.81 -1.68 4.01
N MET A 183 -12.30 -1.48 2.80
CA MET A 183 -11.16 -0.60 2.52
C MET A 183 -11.55 0.86 2.26
N VAL A 184 -12.84 1.18 2.10
CA VAL A 184 -13.34 2.54 1.81
C VAL A 184 -12.68 3.60 2.68
N ARG A 185 -12.77 3.44 4.01
CA ARG A 185 -12.21 4.43 4.96
C ARG A 185 -10.70 4.58 4.83
N ALA A 186 -9.99 3.49 4.55
CA ALA A 186 -8.55 3.52 4.35
C ALA A 186 -8.19 4.25 3.05
N CYS A 187 -8.93 4.02 1.95
CA CYS A 187 -8.73 4.74 0.70
C CYS A 187 -9.04 6.24 0.84
N ILE A 188 -10.16 6.61 1.48
CA ILE A 188 -10.51 8.01 1.72
C ILE A 188 -9.45 8.72 2.57
N ALA A 189 -8.93 8.07 3.61
CA ALA A 189 -7.84 8.64 4.41
C ALA A 189 -6.58 8.91 3.57
N ILE A 190 -6.23 8.00 2.65
CA ILE A 190 -5.10 8.18 1.73
C ILE A 190 -5.36 9.31 0.72
N ILE A 191 -6.60 9.44 0.22
CA ILE A 191 -6.99 10.55 -0.66
C ILE A 191 -6.83 11.88 0.09
N CYS A 192 -7.21 11.95 1.37
CA CYS A 192 -7.02 13.15 2.19
C CYS A 192 -5.53 13.45 2.40
N GLU A 193 -4.71 12.44 2.74
CA GLU A 193 -3.25 12.59 2.86
C GLU A 193 -2.63 13.12 1.55
N LEU A 194 -3.05 12.58 0.40
CA LEU A 194 -2.59 13.04 -0.91
C LEU A 194 -3.07 14.45 -1.25
N ALA A 195 -4.29 14.82 -0.86
CA ALA A 195 -4.85 16.14 -1.16
C ALA A 195 -4.07 17.27 -0.47
N LEU A 196 -3.49 17.01 0.71
CA LEU A 196 -2.66 17.98 1.43
C LEU A 196 -1.31 18.21 0.73
N GLU A 197 -0.72 17.16 0.17
CA GLU A 197 0.62 17.22 -0.44
C GLU A 197 0.60 17.53 -1.95
N ASN A 198 -0.44 17.07 -2.66
CA ASN A 198 -0.65 17.27 -4.09
C ASN A 198 -2.15 17.44 -4.40
N PRO A 199 -2.74 18.60 -4.07
CA PRO A 199 -4.16 18.86 -4.30
C PRO A 199 -4.55 18.85 -5.78
N GLU A 200 -3.63 19.21 -6.68
CA GLU A 200 -3.90 19.31 -8.11
C GLU A 200 -4.36 17.99 -8.72
N ILE A 201 -3.65 16.88 -8.46
CA ILE A 201 -4.03 15.58 -9.02
C ILE A 201 -5.35 15.08 -8.43
N VAL A 202 -5.59 15.33 -7.14
CA VAL A 202 -6.83 14.93 -6.46
C VAL A 202 -8.02 15.69 -7.03
N ALA A 203 -7.90 17.01 -7.18
CA ALA A 203 -8.94 17.86 -7.75
C ALA A 203 -9.23 17.49 -9.21
N LYS A 204 -8.19 17.34 -10.04
CA LYS A 204 -8.33 16.95 -11.46
C LYS A 204 -9.04 15.61 -11.67
N ARG A 205 -8.92 14.68 -10.73
CA ARG A 205 -9.59 13.36 -10.77
C ARG A 205 -10.91 13.31 -10.00
N GLY A 206 -11.38 14.44 -9.46
CA GLY A 206 -12.65 14.52 -8.73
C GLY A 206 -12.60 13.98 -7.29
N GLY A 207 -11.41 13.80 -6.73
CA GLY A 207 -11.23 13.24 -5.39
C GLY A 207 -11.75 14.14 -4.27
N LEU A 208 -11.79 15.47 -4.47
CA LEU A 208 -12.38 16.40 -3.49
C LEU A 208 -13.89 16.17 -3.34
N SER A 209 -14.60 15.98 -4.45
CA SER A 209 -16.02 15.59 -4.43
C SER A 209 -16.23 14.25 -3.72
N THR A 210 -15.32 13.29 -3.90
CA THR A 210 -15.36 12.00 -3.18
C THR A 210 -15.20 12.16 -1.67
N ILE A 211 -14.33 13.07 -1.20
CA ILE A 211 -14.20 13.38 0.24
C ILE A 211 -15.51 13.98 0.77
N LEU A 212 -16.06 14.98 0.08
CA LEU A 212 -17.29 15.69 0.49
C LEU A 212 -18.50 14.77 0.53
N LYS A 213 -18.71 13.92 -0.49
CA LYS A 213 -19.76 12.89 -0.45
C LYS A 213 -19.59 11.95 0.74
N ASN A 214 -18.35 11.58 1.06
CA ASN A 214 -18.09 10.68 2.19
C ASN A 214 -18.35 11.32 3.55
N VAL A 215 -18.25 12.66 3.68
CA VAL A 215 -18.64 13.42 4.87
C VAL A 215 -20.13 13.25 5.14
N ILE A 216 -20.98 13.44 4.12
CA ILE A 216 -22.44 13.45 4.27
C ILE A 216 -22.95 12.14 4.88
N ASP A 217 -22.52 10.97 4.37
CA ASP A 217 -22.97 9.69 4.95
C ASP A 217 -22.08 9.15 6.10
N CYS A 218 -21.09 9.92 6.59
CA CYS A 218 -20.28 9.50 7.73
C CYS A 218 -20.93 9.86 9.07
N GLN A 219 -21.46 8.85 9.76
CA GLN A 219 -22.03 8.99 11.11
C GLN A 219 -20.97 9.15 12.23
N LEU A 220 -19.69 8.91 11.94
CA LEU A 220 -18.62 8.95 12.93
C LEU A 220 -18.02 10.36 13.00
N SER A 221 -18.35 11.12 14.04
CA SER A 221 -17.99 12.54 14.19
C SER A 221 -16.50 12.83 13.94
N ARG A 222 -15.60 12.09 14.58
CA ARG A 222 -14.15 12.28 14.42
C ARG A 222 -13.64 12.06 13.00
N ILE A 223 -14.24 11.12 12.26
CA ILE A 223 -13.85 10.87 10.88
C ILE A 223 -14.39 12.01 10.02
N ASN A 224 -15.65 12.36 10.20
CA ASN A 224 -16.29 13.46 9.49
C ASN A 224 -15.51 14.78 9.67
N GLU A 225 -15.12 15.11 10.90
CA GLU A 225 -14.27 16.26 11.23
C GLU A 225 -12.92 16.21 10.50
N ALA A 226 -12.24 15.06 10.45
CA ALA A 226 -10.97 14.92 9.75
C ALA A 226 -11.11 15.10 8.23
N LEU A 227 -12.19 14.59 7.63
CA LEU A 227 -12.49 14.80 6.20
C LEU A 227 -12.76 16.28 5.90
N MET A 228 -13.60 16.93 6.70
CA MET A 228 -13.90 18.36 6.56
C MET A 228 -12.67 19.24 6.78
N THR A 229 -11.82 18.89 7.75
CA THR A 229 -10.57 19.61 8.02
C THR A 229 -9.67 19.65 6.78
N THR A 230 -9.65 18.58 5.98
CA THR A 230 -8.88 18.55 4.72
C THR A 230 -9.38 19.59 3.74
N ILE A 231 -10.70 19.69 3.54
CA ILE A 231 -11.30 20.68 2.62
C ILE A 231 -11.07 22.11 3.13
N LEU A 232 -11.29 22.35 4.42
CA LEU A 232 -11.07 23.65 5.05
C LEU A 232 -9.60 24.08 4.97
N HIS A 233 -8.67 23.14 5.12
CA HIS A 233 -7.24 23.41 4.95
C HIS A 233 -6.91 23.88 3.53
N LEU A 234 -7.47 23.23 2.50
CA LEU A 234 -7.27 23.65 1.11
C LEU A 234 -7.84 25.04 0.84
N LEU A 235 -8.98 25.40 1.43
CA LEU A 235 -9.53 26.75 1.33
C LEU A 235 -8.71 27.80 2.06
N ASN A 236 -7.94 27.44 3.08
CA ASN A 236 -7.24 28.40 3.92
C ASN A 236 -6.17 29.19 3.14
N HIS A 237 -5.44 28.53 2.24
CA HIS A 237 -4.32 29.14 1.50
C HIS A 237 -4.69 29.48 0.03
N PRO A 238 -4.30 30.65 -0.52
CA PRO A 238 -4.64 31.03 -1.90
C PRO A 238 -4.19 30.01 -2.97
N HIS A 239 -2.98 29.44 -2.81
CA HIS A 239 -2.44 28.44 -3.75
C HIS A 239 -3.23 27.13 -3.80
N THR A 240 -3.93 26.78 -2.73
CA THR A 240 -4.74 25.55 -2.68
C THR A 240 -6.22 25.83 -2.88
N ARG A 241 -6.69 27.03 -2.54
CA ARG A 241 -8.10 27.44 -2.69
C ARG A 241 -8.59 27.36 -4.13
N GLN A 242 -7.71 27.63 -5.11
CA GLN A 242 -8.04 27.53 -6.53
C GLN A 242 -8.52 26.14 -6.98
N TYR A 243 -8.24 25.08 -6.20
CA TYR A 243 -8.66 23.72 -6.49
C TYR A 243 -10.05 23.38 -5.96
N VAL A 244 -10.60 24.18 -5.03
CA VAL A 244 -11.95 24.01 -4.48
C VAL A 244 -12.88 24.99 -5.17
N ARG A 245 -13.96 24.52 -5.78
CA ARG A 245 -14.89 25.40 -6.51
C ARG A 245 -15.79 26.13 -5.53
N SER A 246 -15.81 27.46 -5.62
CA SER A 246 -16.43 28.39 -4.66
C SER A 246 -17.91 28.14 -4.37
N ASP A 247 -18.68 27.58 -5.32
CA ASP A 247 -20.16 27.62 -5.26
C ASP A 247 -20.85 26.26 -5.52
N VAL A 248 -20.11 25.14 -5.55
CA VAL A 248 -20.70 23.82 -5.88
C VAL A 248 -20.20 22.69 -4.99
N GLU A 249 -19.06 22.85 -4.31
CA GLU A 249 -18.44 21.74 -3.55
C GLU A 249 -18.72 21.79 -2.04
N LEU A 250 -18.84 22.98 -1.43
CA LEU A 250 -19.07 23.11 0.02
C LEU A 250 -20.55 23.23 0.42
N GLU A 251 -21.42 23.59 -0.52
CA GLU A 251 -22.86 23.75 -0.27
C GLU A 251 -23.65 22.44 -0.50
N VAL A 252 -22.95 21.31 -0.63
CA VAL A 252 -23.53 19.96 -0.84
C VAL A 252 -23.91 19.29 0.47
#